data_AF-A0A257Q0A3-F1
#
_entry.id   AF-A0A257Q0A3-F1
#
_cell.length_a   1.000
_cell.length_b   1.000
_cell.length_c   1.000
_cell.angle_alpha   90.00
_cell.angle_beta   90.00
_cell.angle_gamma   90.00
#
_symmetry.space_group_name_H-M   'P 1'
#
loop_
_entity.id
_entity.type
_entity.pdbx_description
1 polymer ?
#
loop_
_entity_poly.entity_id
_entity_poly.type
_entity_poly.pdbx_seq_one_letter_code
_entity_poly.pdbx_strand_id
1 'polypeptide(L)'
;MATVNQLVRKPRKRLVEKTKVPALEGCPQRRGVCTRVYTTTPGEGHNLQEHSVVLIRGGRVKDLPGVRYHVVRGSLDTQGVDKRRQGRSKYGAKRPKAK
;
A
#
# COMPACT_ATOMS: atom_id res chain seq x y z
N MET A 1 7.51 21.49 38.05
CA MET A 1 6.75 22.38 37.14
C MET A 1 7.76 23.30 36.45
N ALA A 2 7.68 23.52 35.14
CA ALA A 2 8.65 24.38 34.45
C ALA A 2 8.29 25.86 34.63
N THR A 3 9.29 26.71 34.88
CA THR A 3 9.08 28.16 35.07
C THR A 3 8.84 28.86 33.73
N VAL A 4 8.20 30.04 33.74
CA VAL A 4 7.93 30.82 32.53
C VAL A 4 9.24 31.17 31.80
N ASN A 5 10.29 31.57 32.53
CA ASN A 5 11.60 31.86 31.93
C ASN A 5 12.25 30.62 31.27
N GLN A 6 11.99 29.41 31.77
CA GLN A 6 12.46 28.18 31.11
C GLN A 6 11.72 27.92 29.79
N LEU A 7 10.42 28.25 29.73
CA LEU A 7 9.62 28.12 28.50
C LEU A 7 9.96 29.20 27.47
N VAL A 8 10.27 30.41 27.91
CA VAL A 8 10.74 31.52 27.04
C VAL A 8 12.09 31.16 26.41
N ARG A 9 13.04 30.61 27.19
CA ARG A 9 14.36 30.19 26.69
C ARG A 9 14.32 28.90 25.86
N LYS A 10 13.44 27.96 26.21
CA LYS A 10 13.29 26.66 25.54
C LYS A 10 11.80 26.32 25.38
N PRO A 11 11.17 26.72 24.27
CA PRO A 11 9.76 26.42 24.04
C PRO A 11 9.54 24.90 23.94
N ARG A 12 8.35 24.45 24.35
CA ARG A 12 7.95 23.05 24.18
C ARG A 12 7.87 22.73 22.69
N LYS A 13 8.54 21.67 22.28
CA LYS A 13 8.45 21.16 20.90
C LYS A 13 7.28 20.20 20.80
N ARG A 14 6.45 20.36 19.77
CA ARG A 14 5.45 19.35 19.41
C ARG A 14 6.18 18.08 18.96
N LEU A 15 5.69 16.93 19.38
CA LEU A 15 6.18 15.65 18.88
C LEU A 15 5.76 15.52 17.41
N VAL A 16 6.71 15.23 16.52
CA VAL A 16 6.45 15.03 15.09
C VAL A 16 6.21 13.56 14.85
N GLU A 17 4.99 13.20 14.44
CA GLU A 17 4.68 11.83 14.03
C GLU A 17 5.10 11.58 12.57
N LYS A 18 5.81 10.48 12.34
CA LYS A 18 6.21 10.07 10.99
C LYS A 18 5.13 9.19 10.36
N THR A 19 4.82 9.46 9.10
CA THR A 19 3.89 8.60 8.33
C THR A 19 4.48 7.21 8.10
N LYS A 20 3.65 6.18 8.21
CA LYS A 20 4.06 4.79 7.95
C LYS A 20 4.23 4.50 6.44
N VAL A 21 3.70 5.36 5.57
CA VAL A 21 3.63 5.20 4.09
C VAL A 21 4.25 6.39 3.34
N PRO A 22 5.55 6.67 3.50
CA PRO A 22 6.18 7.89 2.96
C PRO A 22 6.12 8.02 1.43
N ALA A 23 6.13 6.91 0.67
CA ALA A 23 6.18 6.94 -0.80
C ALA A 23 4.87 7.42 -1.44
N LEU A 24 3.79 7.57 -0.66
CA LEU A 24 2.52 8.08 -1.14
C LEU A 24 2.42 9.60 -1.09
N GLU A 25 3.27 10.31 -0.33
CA GLU A 25 3.27 11.79 -0.25
C GLU A 25 1.87 12.39 0.03
N GLY A 26 1.04 11.71 0.81
CA GLY A 26 -0.33 12.15 1.12
C GLY A 26 -1.40 11.73 0.10
N CYS A 27 -1.02 11.16 -1.04
CA CYS A 27 -1.95 10.62 -2.03
C CYS A 27 -2.52 9.25 -1.59
N PRO A 28 -3.79 8.93 -1.92
CA PRO A 28 -4.40 7.65 -1.55
C PRO A 28 -3.82 6.47 -2.34
N GLN A 29 -3.50 6.67 -3.62
CA GLN A 29 -2.79 5.73 -4.46
C GLN A 29 -1.73 6.44 -5.30
N ARG A 30 -0.68 5.72 -5.69
CA ARG A 30 0.38 6.25 -6.57
C ARG A 30 0.69 5.24 -7.68
N ARG A 31 0.95 5.74 -8.88
CA ARG A 31 1.41 4.90 -10.00
C ARG A 31 2.91 4.63 -9.84
N GLY A 32 3.34 3.41 -10.14
CA GLY A 32 4.74 3.01 -10.13
C GLY A 32 5.03 1.98 -11.22
N VAL A 33 6.31 1.72 -11.45
CA VAL A 33 6.80 0.70 -12.39
C VAL A 33 7.49 -0.39 -11.60
N CYS A 34 7.20 -1.66 -11.92
CA CYS A 34 7.81 -2.81 -11.28
C CYS A 34 9.28 -2.94 -11.70
N THR A 35 10.21 -2.84 -10.75
CA THR A 35 11.63 -3.12 -10.99
C THR A 35 12.00 -4.56 -10.68
N ARG A 36 11.30 -5.21 -9.75
CA ARG A 36 11.47 -6.62 -9.40
C ARG A 36 10.16 -7.16 -8.84
N VAL A 37 9.84 -8.41 -9.17
CA VAL A 37 8.57 -9.04 -8.80
C VAL A 37 8.78 -10.02 -7.65
N TYR A 38 8.03 -9.81 -6.56
CA TYR A 38 8.01 -10.69 -5.40
C TYR A 38 6.57 -11.05 -5.04
N THR A 39 6.30 -12.33 -4.81
CA THR A 39 4.98 -12.84 -4.42
C THR A 39 4.82 -12.85 -2.91
N THR A 40 3.92 -12.02 -2.37
CA THR A 40 3.64 -11.98 -0.92
C THR A 40 2.44 -12.81 -0.50
N THR A 41 1.56 -13.20 -1.43
CA THR A 41 0.39 -14.04 -1.18
C THR A 41 0.50 -15.34 -1.98
N PRO A 42 0.99 -16.44 -1.36
CA PRO A 42 1.12 -17.72 -2.06
C PRO A 42 -0.26 -18.23 -2.51
N GLY A 43 -0.33 -18.81 -3.72
CA GLY A 43 -1.51 -19.48 -4.26
C GLY A 43 -2.51 -18.62 -5.06
N GLU A 44 -2.50 -17.28 -4.93
CA GLU A 44 -3.47 -16.41 -5.64
C GLU A 44 -2.99 -15.88 -7.00
N GLY A 45 -1.74 -16.16 -7.39
CA GLY A 45 -1.16 -15.86 -8.71
C GLY A 45 -1.09 -14.36 -9.08
N HIS A 46 -0.21 -13.99 -10.02
CA HIS A 46 -0.23 -12.67 -10.66
C HIS A 46 0.39 -12.75 -12.07
N ASN A 47 0.06 -11.79 -12.94
CA ASN A 47 0.60 -11.69 -14.31
C ASN A 47 1.79 -10.72 -14.44
N LEU A 48 2.28 -10.14 -13.34
CA LEU A 48 3.21 -9.02 -13.38
C LEU A 48 4.63 -9.45 -13.77
N GLN A 49 5.27 -8.63 -14.59
CA GLN A 49 6.64 -8.78 -15.05
C GLN A 49 7.45 -7.54 -14.67
N GLU A 50 8.76 -7.57 -14.91
CA GLU A 50 9.58 -6.37 -14.86
C GLU A 50 9.01 -5.33 -15.83
N HIS A 51 9.13 -4.05 -15.47
CA HIS A 51 8.61 -2.89 -16.19
C HIS A 51 7.07 -2.76 -16.30
N SER A 52 6.30 -3.67 -15.70
CA SER A 52 4.84 -3.50 -15.61
C SER A 52 4.45 -2.27 -14.79
N VAL A 53 3.45 -1.53 -15.25
CA VAL A 53 2.91 -0.36 -14.56
C VAL A 53 1.83 -0.79 -13.58
N VAL A 54 1.99 -0.40 -12.32
CA VAL A 54 1.10 -0.80 -11.22
C VAL A 54 0.62 0.39 -10.42
N LEU A 55 -0.54 0.22 -9.78
CA LEU A 55 -1.08 1.20 -8.85
C LEU A 55 -0.85 0.69 -7.42
N ILE A 56 -0.15 1.46 -6.60
CA ILE A 56 0.16 1.12 -5.21
C ILE A 56 -0.76 1.87 -4.25
N ARG A 57 -1.11 1.21 -3.14
CA ARG A 57 -1.81 1.81 -2.00
C ARG A 57 -1.11 1.47 -0.69
N GLY A 58 -1.43 2.24 0.35
CA GLY A 58 -0.91 2.01 1.69
C GLY A 58 -1.43 0.70 2.29
N GLY A 59 -0.56 -0.01 3.01
CA GLY A 59 -0.92 -1.16 3.83
C GLY A 59 0.30 -2.04 4.07
N ARG A 60 0.62 -2.22 5.35
CA ARG A 60 1.79 -2.98 5.78
C ARG A 60 1.42 -4.46 5.92
N VAL A 61 2.23 -5.33 5.34
CA VAL A 61 2.20 -6.76 5.65
C VAL A 61 2.89 -6.96 6.99
N LYS A 62 2.19 -7.51 7.98
CA LYS A 62 2.73 -7.66 9.35
C LYS A 62 3.92 -8.63 9.36
N ASP A 63 3.83 -9.68 8.55
CA ASP A 63 4.75 -10.82 8.57
C ASP A 63 6.05 -10.55 7.81
N LEU A 64 6.06 -9.57 6.90
CA LEU A 64 7.22 -9.25 6.05
C LEU A 64 7.82 -7.89 6.42
N PRO A 65 9.07 -7.85 6.94
CA PRO A 65 9.75 -6.60 7.20
C PRO A 65 9.99 -5.85 5.88
N GLY A 66 9.82 -4.53 5.89
CA GLY A 66 10.03 -3.68 4.71
C GLY A 66 8.84 -3.58 3.74
N VAL A 67 7.86 -4.49 3.80
CA VAL A 67 6.69 -4.47 2.90
C VAL A 67 5.59 -3.57 3.46
N ARG A 68 5.54 -2.31 2.99
CA ARG A 68 4.63 -1.26 3.50
C ARG A 68 3.49 -0.87 2.55
N TYR A 69 3.46 -1.46 1.36
CA TYR A 69 2.50 -1.13 0.31
C TYR A 69 1.90 -2.38 -0.30
N HIS A 70 0.70 -2.23 -0.82
CA HIS A 70 0.04 -3.25 -1.62
C HIS A 70 -0.24 -2.73 -3.02
N VAL A 71 -0.13 -3.64 -3.99
CA VAL A 71 -0.61 -3.41 -5.35
C VAL A 71 -2.13 -3.51 -5.38
N VAL A 72 -2.78 -2.56 -6.04
CA VAL A 72 -4.23 -2.60 -6.33
C VAL A 72 -4.43 -3.52 -7.53
N ARG A 73 -5.11 -4.65 -7.33
CA ARG A 73 -5.37 -5.66 -8.37
C ARG A 73 -6.54 -5.24 -9.26
N GLY A 74 -6.45 -5.56 -10.55
CA GLY A 74 -7.48 -5.21 -11.54
C GLY A 74 -7.38 -3.77 -12.05
N SER A 75 -6.21 -3.14 -11.88
CA SER A 75 -5.92 -1.77 -12.32
C SER A 75 -4.56 -1.73 -13.02
N LEU A 76 -4.46 -0.91 -14.08
CA LEU A 76 -3.27 -0.85 -14.96
C LEU A 76 -2.91 -2.26 -15.47
N ASP A 77 -1.65 -2.66 -15.43
CA ASP A 77 -1.20 -3.96 -15.97
C ASP A 77 -1.52 -5.14 -15.03
N THR A 78 -2.03 -4.86 -13.83
CA THR A 78 -2.33 -5.87 -12.82
C THR A 78 -3.68 -6.53 -13.09
N GLN A 79 -3.67 -7.82 -13.37
CA GLN A 79 -4.92 -8.57 -13.53
C GLN A 79 -5.57 -8.94 -12.18
N GLY A 80 -6.91 -9.04 -12.21
CA GLY A 80 -7.69 -9.55 -11.09
C GLY A 80 -7.44 -11.04 -10.83
N VAL A 81 -7.83 -11.54 -9.66
CA VAL A 81 -7.72 -12.97 -9.35
C VAL A 81 -8.90 -13.74 -9.96
N ASP A 82 -8.59 -14.77 -10.73
CA ASP A 82 -9.60 -15.60 -11.39
C ASP A 82 -10.40 -16.45 -10.39
N LYS A 83 -11.66 -16.74 -10.77
CA LYS A 83 -12.58 -17.65 -10.05
C LYS A 83 -12.88 -17.27 -8.58
N ARG A 84 -12.44 -16.11 -8.10
CA ARG A 84 -12.73 -15.66 -6.73
C ARG A 84 -14.19 -15.27 -6.57
N ARG A 85 -14.89 -15.90 -5.63
CA ARG A 85 -16.32 -15.65 -5.37
C ARG A 85 -16.57 -14.67 -4.23
N GLN A 86 -15.69 -14.62 -3.22
CA GLN A 86 -15.79 -13.77 -2.03
C GLN A 86 -14.69 -12.71 -2.00
N GLY A 87 -14.99 -11.51 -1.45
CA GLY A 87 -14.00 -10.42 -1.36
C GLY A 87 -13.52 -9.88 -2.71
N ARG A 88 -14.32 -10.08 -3.77
CA ARG A 88 -13.95 -9.82 -5.18
C ARG A 88 -13.42 -8.42 -5.46
N SER A 89 -14.03 -7.40 -4.85
CA SER A 89 -13.66 -6.00 -5.02
C SER A 89 -12.23 -5.69 -4.57
N LYS A 90 -11.71 -6.43 -3.57
CA LYS A 90 -10.34 -6.25 -3.08
C LYS A 90 -9.29 -6.79 -4.06
N TYR A 91 -9.65 -7.79 -4.86
CA TYR A 91 -8.75 -8.53 -5.74
C TYR A 91 -9.03 -8.32 -7.23
N GLY A 92 -9.87 -7.35 -7.60
CA GLY A 92 -10.18 -7.02 -8.99
C GLY A 92 -10.95 -8.11 -9.74
N ALA A 93 -11.61 -9.04 -9.05
CA ALA A 93 -12.38 -10.11 -9.68
C ALA A 93 -13.78 -9.61 -10.10
N LYS A 94 -14.17 -9.82 -11.36
CA LYS A 94 -15.50 -9.43 -11.85
C LYS A 94 -16.59 -10.36 -11.28
N ARG A 95 -17.82 -9.85 -11.16
CA ARG A 95 -18.98 -10.68 -10.80
C ARG A 95 -19.23 -11.67 -11.95
N PRO A 96 -19.28 -12.99 -11.69
CA PRO A 96 -19.61 -13.96 -12.71
C PRO A 96 -21.04 -13.72 -13.19
N LYS A 97 -21.29 -13.92 -14.48
CA LYS A 97 -22.65 -13.91 -15.02
C LYS A 97 -23.44 -15.03 -14.34
N ALA A 98 -24.66 -14.72 -13.91
CA ALA A 98 -25.58 -15.77 -13.48
C ALA A 98 -25.85 -16.67 -14.70
N LYS A 99 -25.85 -17.99 -14.49
CA LYS A 99 -26.38 -18.91 -15.49
C LYS A 99 -27.89 -18.79 -15.51
#